data_AF-A0A7W2FAH6-F1
#
_entry.id   AF-A0A7W2FAH6-F1
#
_cell.length_a   1.000
_cell.length_b   1.000
_cell.length_c   1.000
_cell.angle_alpha   90.00
_cell.angle_beta   90.00
_cell.angle_gamma   90.00
#
_symmetry.space_group_name_H-M   'P 1'
#
loop_
_entity.id
_entity.type
_entity.pdbx_description
1 polymer ?
#
loop_
_entity_poly.entity_id
_entity_poly.type
_entity_poly.pdbx_seq_one_letter_code
_entity_poly.pdbx_strand_id
1 'polypeptide(L)'
;MRLVIACVAAASALSACGGGGTAVGGSVNPPAMAPFAKYVGEWKDVCQFHHRETITVATLTASATTATLSDRIDYYDNADCSGALVATGVYSKPIATLQYVTTENSATVHLQSGQSLTGVVDRGTATASDATVSFSGTGVSSSVVNGKTVWHIAYSGGGTDIQINNVLGATPGGLFLSSGQLYIVTAEGSSTSTFDASAPLTH
;
A
#
# COMPACT_ATOMS: atom_id res chain seq x y z
N MET A 1 8.97 -9.12 41.05
CA MET A 1 8.57 -9.36 42.45
C MET A 1 7.26 -8.62 42.69
N ARG A 2 6.16 -9.38 42.78
CA ARG A 2 4.77 -9.01 43.20
C ARG A 2 4.06 -7.93 42.34
N LEU A 3 2.77 -8.04 41.98
CA LEU A 3 1.65 -8.64 42.70
C LEU A 3 0.56 -9.15 41.72
N VAL A 4 0.01 -10.32 42.04
CA VAL A 4 -1.18 -10.98 41.46
C VAL A 4 -2.43 -10.43 42.13
N ILE A 5 -3.51 -10.16 41.38
CA ILE A 5 -4.90 -10.36 41.85
C ILE A 5 -5.74 -10.92 40.69
N ALA A 6 -6.31 -12.10 40.94
CA ALA A 6 -7.28 -12.80 40.12
C ALA A 6 -8.66 -12.79 40.81
N CYS A 7 -9.67 -13.33 40.10
CA CYS A 7 -11.04 -13.68 40.54
C CYS A 7 -12.03 -12.49 40.55
N VAL A 8 -13.27 -12.59 40.05
CA VAL A 8 -14.24 -13.70 40.02
C VAL A 8 -15.22 -13.55 38.83
N ALA A 9 -15.66 -14.67 38.27
CA ALA A 9 -16.74 -14.81 37.30
C ALA A 9 -18.12 -14.96 37.99
N ALA A 10 -19.22 -14.52 37.36
CA ALA A 10 -20.52 -15.19 37.44
C ALA A 10 -21.49 -14.69 36.36
N ALA A 11 -22.18 -15.66 35.75
CA ALA A 11 -23.20 -15.50 34.72
C ALA A 11 -24.61 -15.39 35.31
N SER A 12 -25.56 -15.01 34.44
CA SER A 12 -27.03 -15.28 34.41
C SER A 12 -27.81 -13.98 34.13
N ALA A 13 -28.97 -13.93 33.46
CA ALA A 13 -29.72 -14.78 32.55
C ALA A 13 -30.92 -13.93 32.04
N LEU A 14 -31.32 -14.13 30.78
CA LEU A 14 -32.62 -13.86 30.14
C LEU A 14 -33.39 -12.55 30.40
N SER A 15 -33.74 -11.87 29.30
CA SER A 15 -35.12 -11.45 29.06
C SER A 15 -35.50 -11.61 27.58
N ALA A 16 -36.60 -12.30 27.36
CA ALA A 16 -37.23 -12.56 26.08
C ALA A 16 -38.04 -11.36 25.56
N CYS A 17 -38.08 -11.20 24.24
CA CYS A 17 -39.20 -10.66 23.45
C CYS A 17 -38.96 -11.18 22.02
N GLY A 18 -39.75 -12.12 21.49
CA GLY A 18 -41.14 -11.92 21.16
C GLY A 18 -41.22 -11.27 19.78
N GLY A 19 -41.43 -12.07 18.72
CA GLY A 19 -41.54 -11.55 17.35
C GLY A 19 -41.57 -12.65 16.30
N GLY A 20 -42.67 -13.42 16.25
CA GLY A 20 -42.98 -14.25 15.09
C GLY A 20 -43.29 -13.35 13.89
N GLY A 21 -42.49 -13.45 12.84
CA GLY A 21 -42.68 -12.75 11.58
C GLY A 21 -42.29 -13.69 10.45
N THR A 22 -43.29 -14.06 9.67
CA THR A 22 -43.22 -14.85 8.43
C THR A 22 -42.02 -14.53 7.56
N ALA A 23 -41.35 -15.58 7.09
CA ALA A 23 -40.29 -15.53 6.10
C ALA A 23 -40.70 -14.71 4.87
N VAL A 24 -39.99 -13.60 4.65
CA VAL A 24 -39.79 -13.03 3.33
C VAL A 24 -38.29 -13.15 3.07
N GLY A 25 -37.93 -14.04 2.16
CA GLY A 25 -36.56 -14.26 1.72
C GLY A 25 -35.98 -12.99 1.10
N GLY A 26 -35.39 -12.16 1.94
CA GLY A 26 -34.34 -11.23 1.55
C GLY A 26 -33.05 -11.78 2.13
N SER A 27 -32.18 -12.32 1.29
CA SER A 27 -30.78 -12.48 1.65
C SER A 27 -30.27 -11.10 2.03
N VAL A 28 -30.15 -10.81 3.32
CA VAL A 28 -29.37 -9.68 3.79
C VAL A 28 -27.94 -10.07 3.44
N ASN A 29 -27.51 -9.66 2.25
CA ASN A 29 -26.12 -9.81 1.85
C ASN A 29 -25.33 -9.09 2.95
N PRO A 30 -24.43 -9.77 3.70
CA PRO A 30 -23.55 -9.06 4.62
C PRO A 30 -22.91 -7.91 3.84
N PRO A 31 -22.75 -6.71 4.44
CA PRO A 31 -22.14 -5.60 3.74
C PRO A 31 -20.87 -6.12 3.08
N ALA A 32 -20.75 -5.91 1.76
CA ALA A 32 -19.60 -6.35 1.00
C ALA A 32 -18.37 -5.89 1.79
N MET A 33 -17.62 -6.86 2.32
CA MET A 33 -16.43 -6.58 3.12
C MET A 33 -15.59 -5.61 2.31
N ALA A 34 -15.18 -4.51 2.92
CA ALA A 34 -14.32 -3.51 2.30
C ALA A 34 -12.87 -3.99 2.41
N PRO A 35 -12.37 -4.78 1.45
CA PRO A 35 -11.15 -5.55 1.64
C PRO A 35 -9.95 -4.62 1.87
N PHE A 36 -10.00 -3.43 1.27
CA PHE A 36 -8.89 -2.49 1.31
C PHE A 36 -8.98 -1.41 2.38
N ALA A 37 -10.07 -1.34 3.16
CA ALA A 37 -10.28 -0.25 4.12
C ALA A 37 -9.15 -0.13 5.14
N LYS A 38 -8.56 -1.25 5.57
CA LYS A 38 -7.45 -1.29 6.53
C LYS A 38 -6.10 -0.81 5.98
N TYR A 39 -5.95 -0.64 4.66
CA TYR A 39 -4.73 -0.14 4.04
C TYR A 39 -4.80 1.34 3.66
N VAL A 40 -5.99 1.97 3.74
CA VAL A 40 -6.17 3.37 3.35
C VAL A 40 -5.31 4.27 4.23
N GLY A 41 -4.50 5.12 3.60
CA GLY A 41 -3.56 6.00 4.30
C GLY A 41 -2.33 6.34 3.45
N GLU A 42 -1.45 7.13 4.04
CA GLU A 42 -0.12 7.42 3.50
C GLU A 42 0.89 6.44 4.11
N TRP A 43 1.71 5.85 3.26
CA TRP A 43 2.71 4.86 3.62
C TRP A 43 4.04 5.27 3.04
N LYS A 44 5.02 5.48 3.89
CA LYS A 44 6.33 6.02 3.55
C LYS A 44 7.34 4.89 3.52
N ASP A 45 8.15 4.87 2.48
CA ASP A 45 9.34 4.04 2.50
C ASP A 45 10.39 4.60 3.48
N VAL A 46 11.36 3.77 3.83
CA VAL A 46 12.57 4.24 4.50
C VAL A 46 13.29 5.25 3.62
N CYS A 47 14.12 6.09 4.24
CA CYS A 47 14.99 6.96 3.46
C CYS A 47 15.99 6.11 2.67
N GLN A 48 16.07 6.34 1.36
CA GLN A 48 17.05 5.73 0.49
C GLN A 48 17.96 6.82 -0.09
N PHE A 49 19.12 7.01 0.52
CA PHE A 49 20.03 8.11 0.20
C PHE A 49 19.29 9.47 0.27
N HIS A 50 19.14 10.17 -0.84
CA HIS A 50 18.54 11.50 -0.85
C HIS A 50 17.02 11.51 -1.01
N HIS A 51 16.34 10.36 -1.08
CA HIS A 51 14.91 10.35 -1.40
C HIS A 51 14.07 9.44 -0.52
N ARG A 52 12.79 9.80 -0.43
CA ARG A 52 11.75 9.03 0.24
C ARG A 52 10.51 8.98 -0.64
N GLU A 53 9.99 7.79 -0.84
CA GLU A 53 8.72 7.56 -1.53
C GLU A 53 7.56 7.54 -0.52
N THR A 54 6.40 8.04 -0.93
CA THR A 54 5.16 8.01 -0.18
C THR A 54 4.06 7.46 -1.06
N ILE A 55 3.64 6.24 -0.75
CA ILE A 55 2.50 5.59 -1.38
C ILE A 55 1.23 5.97 -0.62
N THR A 56 0.27 6.56 -1.31
CA THR A 56 -1.08 6.77 -0.80
C THR A 56 -1.99 5.68 -1.32
N VAL A 57 -2.59 4.93 -0.40
CA VAL A 57 -3.66 3.98 -0.70
C VAL A 57 -4.99 4.67 -0.43
N ALA A 58 -5.86 4.70 -1.43
CA ALA A 58 -7.19 5.28 -1.30
C ALA A 58 -8.25 4.36 -1.92
N THR A 59 -9.49 4.51 -1.45
CA THR A 59 -10.67 3.86 -2.02
C THR A 59 -11.74 4.92 -2.29
N LEU A 60 -12.59 4.71 -3.31
CA LEU A 60 -13.66 5.66 -3.65
C LEU A 60 -14.70 5.78 -2.51
N THR A 61 -14.98 4.65 -1.86
CA THR A 61 -15.85 4.56 -0.69
C THR A 61 -15.25 3.59 0.32
N ALA A 62 -15.72 3.67 1.55
CA ALA A 62 -15.34 2.73 2.61
C ALA A 62 -15.80 1.29 2.36
N SER A 63 -16.58 1.01 1.31
CA SER A 63 -17.03 -0.32 0.89
C SER A 63 -16.53 -0.71 -0.51
N ALA A 64 -15.59 0.06 -1.07
CA ALA A 64 -15.13 -0.17 -2.42
C ALA A 64 -14.26 -1.43 -2.51
N THR A 65 -14.41 -2.15 -3.61
CA THR A 65 -13.59 -3.30 -3.98
C THR A 65 -12.39 -2.91 -4.83
N THR A 66 -12.16 -1.61 -5.02
CA THR A 66 -11.04 -1.07 -5.79
C THR A 66 -10.26 -0.12 -4.90
N ALA A 67 -8.94 -0.30 -4.84
CA ALA A 67 -8.01 0.67 -4.27
C ALA A 67 -7.19 1.33 -5.39
N THR A 68 -6.82 2.59 -5.18
CA THR A 68 -5.85 3.32 -6.00
C THR A 68 -4.56 3.47 -5.22
N LEU A 69 -3.43 3.29 -5.89
CA LEU A 69 -2.10 3.54 -5.36
C LEU A 69 -1.55 4.77 -6.08
N SER A 70 -1.32 5.84 -5.32
CA SER A 70 -0.64 7.05 -5.81
C SER A 70 0.74 7.11 -5.18
N ASP A 71 1.71 7.61 -5.93
CA ASP A 71 3.07 7.76 -5.45
C ASP A 71 3.52 9.22 -5.50
N ARG A 72 4.39 9.56 -4.56
CA ARG A 72 5.07 10.85 -4.44
C ARG A 72 6.50 10.58 -4.00
N ILE A 73 7.44 11.24 -4.67
CA ILE A 73 8.86 11.08 -4.39
C ILE A 73 9.40 12.42 -3.90
N ASP A 74 9.96 12.46 -2.70
CA ASP A 74 10.58 13.67 -2.16
C ASP A 74 12.10 13.49 -2.08
N TYR A 75 12.85 14.48 -2.59
CA TYR A 75 14.31 14.53 -2.53
C TYR A 75 14.79 15.61 -1.58
N TYR A 76 15.76 15.26 -0.75
CA TYR A 76 16.30 16.08 0.30
C TYR A 76 17.80 16.32 0.10
N ASP A 77 18.29 17.42 0.66
CA ASP A 77 19.68 17.82 0.53
C ASP A 77 20.65 16.80 1.17
N ASN A 78 20.23 16.19 2.29
CA ASN A 78 21.03 15.20 3.00
C ASN A 78 20.60 13.76 2.67
N ALA A 79 21.58 12.85 2.71
CA ALA A 79 21.41 11.42 2.38
C ALA A 79 20.67 10.57 3.44
N ASP A 80 20.18 11.21 4.51
CA ASP A 80 19.28 10.62 5.50
C ASP A 80 17.86 11.19 5.40
N CYS A 81 17.57 11.87 4.28
CA CYS A 81 16.31 12.55 4.00
C CYS A 81 15.99 13.66 5.01
N SER A 82 17.03 14.27 5.59
CA SER A 82 16.92 15.47 6.41
C SER A 82 17.32 16.73 5.62
N GLY A 83 17.19 17.90 6.24
CA GLY A 83 17.54 19.16 5.62
C GLY A 83 16.46 19.66 4.66
N ALA A 84 16.87 20.48 3.69
CA ALA A 84 15.95 21.12 2.76
C ALA A 84 15.39 20.10 1.75
N LEU A 85 14.09 20.19 1.48
CA LEU A 85 13.45 19.52 0.35
C LEU A 85 13.87 20.23 -0.94
N VAL A 86 14.65 19.55 -1.78
CA VAL A 86 15.22 20.13 -3.02
C VAL A 86 14.42 19.77 -4.27
N ALA A 87 13.66 18.66 -4.24
CA ALA A 87 12.73 18.31 -5.30
C ALA A 87 11.56 17.47 -4.79
N THR A 88 10.42 17.60 -5.46
CA THR A 88 9.25 16.72 -5.29
C THR A 88 8.79 16.25 -6.66
N GLY A 89 8.69 14.93 -6.80
CA GLY A 89 8.09 14.20 -7.90
C GLY A 89 6.63 13.88 -7.61
N VAL A 90 5.75 14.27 -8.54
CA VAL A 90 4.30 13.99 -8.45
C VAL A 90 3.85 13.31 -9.73
N TYR A 91 3.13 12.21 -9.58
CA TYR A 91 2.46 11.53 -10.68
C TYR A 91 1.13 12.21 -11.03
N SER A 92 0.81 12.28 -12.33
CA SER A 92 -0.39 12.95 -12.84
C SER A 92 -1.72 12.26 -12.46
N LYS A 93 -1.65 11.01 -12.01
CA LYS A 93 -2.76 10.17 -11.55
C LYS A 93 -2.22 8.99 -10.73
N PRO A 94 -3.06 8.20 -10.04
CA PRO A 94 -2.60 6.99 -9.38
C PRO A 94 -1.77 6.09 -10.31
N ILE A 95 -0.64 5.61 -9.82
CA ILE A 95 0.30 4.76 -10.58
C ILE A 95 -0.28 3.36 -10.82
N ALA A 96 -1.21 2.91 -9.98
CA ALA A 96 -1.90 1.65 -10.15
C ALA A 96 -3.30 1.67 -9.54
N THR A 97 -4.13 0.75 -10.01
CA THR A 97 -5.38 0.36 -9.36
C THR A 97 -5.32 -1.10 -8.97
N LEU A 98 -5.85 -1.46 -7.82
CA LEU A 98 -5.96 -2.83 -7.35
C LEU A 98 -7.43 -3.21 -7.25
N GLN A 99 -7.87 -4.10 -8.13
CA GLN A 99 -9.24 -4.62 -8.12
C GLN A 99 -9.29 -5.90 -7.28
N TYR A 100 -10.05 -5.89 -6.19
CA TYR A 100 -10.19 -7.03 -5.29
C TYR A 100 -10.71 -8.28 -6.01
N VAL A 101 -10.13 -9.41 -5.64
CA VAL A 101 -10.53 -10.76 -6.07
C VAL A 101 -10.98 -11.59 -4.88
N THR A 102 -10.13 -11.74 -3.85
CA THR A 102 -10.42 -12.55 -2.67
C THR A 102 -9.47 -12.22 -1.52
N THR A 103 -9.78 -12.66 -0.30
CA THR A 103 -8.88 -12.63 0.85
C THR A 103 -8.25 -14.01 1.02
N GLU A 104 -6.92 -14.09 1.06
CA GLU A 104 -6.18 -15.29 1.45
C GLU A 104 -5.77 -15.16 2.91
N ASN A 105 -6.34 -16.01 3.79
CA ASN A 105 -6.16 -15.87 5.24
C ASN A 105 -4.84 -16.47 5.75
N SER A 106 -4.18 -17.30 4.94
CA SER A 106 -2.94 -17.99 5.31
C SER A 106 -1.92 -17.94 4.17
N ALA A 107 -1.68 -16.74 3.63
CA ALA A 107 -0.69 -16.52 2.60
C ALA A 107 0.74 -16.62 3.15
N THR A 108 1.66 -17.13 2.34
CA THR A 108 3.10 -17.01 2.56
C THR A 108 3.62 -15.82 1.77
N VAL A 109 4.30 -14.90 2.45
CA VAL A 109 4.84 -13.67 1.86
C VAL A 109 6.35 -13.67 2.04
N HIS A 110 7.09 -13.74 0.93
CA HIS A 110 8.54 -13.69 0.89
C HIS A 110 9.01 -12.23 0.85
N LEU A 111 9.76 -11.84 1.87
CA LEU A 111 10.36 -10.52 1.97
C LEU A 111 11.67 -10.48 1.18
N GLN A 112 12.05 -9.30 0.69
CA GLN A 112 13.33 -9.08 0.02
C GLN A 112 14.55 -9.43 0.88
N SER A 113 14.40 -9.45 2.20
CA SER A 113 15.43 -9.92 3.14
C SER A 113 15.68 -11.43 3.12
N GLY A 114 14.85 -12.20 2.41
CA GLY A 114 14.86 -13.67 2.39
C GLY A 114 14.03 -14.33 3.50
N GLN A 115 13.42 -13.54 4.39
CA GLN A 115 12.48 -14.04 5.40
C GLN A 115 11.09 -14.29 4.79
N SER A 116 10.36 -15.28 5.31
CA SER A 116 8.94 -15.47 5.03
C SER A 116 8.07 -15.06 6.21
N LEU A 117 6.93 -14.43 5.89
CA LEU A 117 5.85 -14.15 6.83
C LEU A 117 4.61 -14.94 6.43
N THR A 118 3.76 -15.25 7.41
CA THR A 118 2.43 -15.83 7.17
C THR A 118 1.36 -14.87 7.65
N GLY A 119 0.31 -14.66 6.87
CA GLY A 119 -0.82 -13.86 7.30
C GLY A 119 -1.88 -13.63 6.22
N VAL A 120 -2.65 -12.55 6.40
CA VAL A 120 -3.82 -12.26 5.58
C VAL A 120 -3.45 -11.31 4.43
N VAL A 121 -3.63 -11.75 3.19
CA VAL A 121 -3.45 -10.94 1.97
C VAL A 121 -4.81 -10.67 1.35
N ASP A 122 -5.13 -9.39 1.13
CA ASP A 122 -6.27 -9.01 0.30
C ASP A 122 -5.80 -8.97 -1.15
N ARG A 123 -6.15 -10.02 -1.89
CA ARG A 123 -5.69 -10.24 -3.25
C ARG A 123 -6.51 -9.44 -4.24
N GLY A 124 -5.85 -9.03 -5.31
CA GLY A 124 -6.48 -8.38 -6.43
C GLY A 124 -5.68 -8.51 -7.71
N THR A 125 -6.21 -7.91 -8.76
CA THR A 125 -5.49 -7.65 -10.00
C THR A 125 -4.98 -6.21 -9.95
N ALA A 126 -3.67 -6.04 -9.87
CA ALA A 126 -3.02 -4.74 -9.94
C ALA A 126 -2.89 -4.35 -11.42
N THR A 127 -3.42 -3.19 -11.79
CA THR A 127 -3.29 -2.65 -13.15
C THR A 127 -2.51 -1.34 -13.09
N ALA A 128 -1.33 -1.32 -13.70
CA ALA A 128 -0.50 -0.12 -13.81
C ALA A 128 -1.14 0.88 -14.76
N SER A 129 -1.05 2.16 -14.43
CA SER A 129 -1.53 3.24 -15.28
C SER A 129 -0.40 3.83 -16.13
N ASP A 130 -0.77 4.58 -17.15
CA ASP A 130 0.11 5.45 -17.94
C ASP A 130 0.41 6.79 -17.22
N ALA A 131 0.43 6.81 -15.89
CA ALA A 131 0.75 8.01 -15.13
C ALA A 131 2.13 8.56 -15.51
N THR A 132 2.20 9.88 -15.68
CA THR A 132 3.45 10.59 -15.94
C THR A 132 3.91 11.29 -14.67
N VAL A 133 5.21 11.27 -14.39
CA VAL A 133 5.78 12.04 -13.28
C VAL A 133 6.30 13.38 -13.76
N SER A 134 6.19 14.38 -12.91
CA SER A 134 6.88 15.65 -13.06
C SER A 134 7.61 15.98 -11.76
N PHE A 135 8.81 16.58 -11.87
CA PHE A 135 9.58 17.04 -10.73
C PHE A 135 9.58 18.56 -10.66
N SER A 136 9.54 19.09 -9.44
CA SER A 136 9.63 20.53 -9.17
C SER A 136 10.42 20.78 -7.89
N GLY A 137 11.12 21.91 -7.80
CA GLY A 137 11.94 22.27 -6.64
C GLY A 137 13.21 23.00 -7.03
N THR A 138 13.97 23.47 -6.03
CA THR A 138 15.19 24.26 -6.24
C THR A 138 16.34 23.46 -6.85
N GLY A 139 16.35 22.14 -6.63
CA GLY A 139 17.35 21.23 -7.19
C GLY A 139 16.97 20.66 -8.56
N VAL A 140 15.83 21.04 -9.14
CA VAL A 140 15.31 20.42 -10.36
C VAL A 140 15.75 21.16 -11.61
N SER A 141 16.32 20.43 -12.55
CA SER A 141 16.38 20.81 -13.96
C SER A 141 16.00 19.62 -14.83
N SER A 142 15.85 19.82 -16.14
CA SER A 142 15.52 18.74 -17.06
C SER A 142 16.18 18.93 -18.42
N SER A 143 16.50 17.82 -19.06
CA SER A 143 16.91 17.78 -20.46
C SER A 143 16.10 16.73 -21.23
N VAL A 144 16.17 16.76 -22.55
CA VAL A 144 15.59 15.73 -23.41
C VAL A 144 16.72 14.87 -23.97
N VAL A 145 16.72 13.58 -23.63
CA VAL A 145 17.70 12.60 -24.10
C VAL A 145 16.95 11.48 -24.80
N ASN A 146 17.28 11.22 -26.07
CA ASN A 146 16.60 10.21 -26.91
C ASN A 146 15.06 10.37 -26.95
N GLY A 147 14.58 11.62 -27.00
CA GLY A 147 13.14 11.93 -27.05
C GLY A 147 12.38 11.73 -25.74
N LYS A 148 13.08 11.46 -24.64
CA LYS A 148 12.50 11.33 -23.29
C LYS A 148 13.05 12.41 -22.37
N THR A 149 12.20 12.90 -21.47
CA THR A 149 12.63 13.81 -20.39
C THR A 149 13.52 13.06 -19.42
N VAL A 150 14.69 13.61 -19.15
CA VAL A 150 15.57 13.25 -18.04
C VAL A 150 15.50 14.38 -17.03
N TRP A 151 15.13 14.05 -15.79
CA TRP A 151 15.12 15.00 -14.68
C TRP A 151 16.46 14.92 -13.96
N HIS A 152 17.10 16.07 -13.78
CA HIS A 152 18.34 16.19 -13.01
C HIS A 152 18.00 16.78 -11.65
N ILE A 153 18.26 16.03 -10.58
CA ILE A 153 18.01 16.44 -9.20
C ILE A 153 19.34 16.69 -8.52
N ALA A 154 19.63 17.96 -8.23
CA ALA A 154 20.83 18.40 -7.54
C ALA A 154 20.60 18.55 -6.04
N TYR A 155 21.61 18.18 -5.26
CA TYR A 155 21.72 18.36 -3.81
C TYR A 155 23.18 18.68 -3.46
N SER A 156 23.45 19.19 -2.27
CA SER A 156 24.79 19.69 -1.86
C SER A 156 25.91 18.65 -2.03
N GLY A 157 25.59 17.37 -1.93
CA GLY A 157 26.53 16.26 -2.13
C GLY A 157 26.70 15.75 -3.56
N GLY A 158 25.98 16.30 -4.55
CA GLY A 158 26.03 15.84 -5.94
C GLY A 158 24.68 15.96 -6.67
N GLY A 159 24.28 14.89 -7.35
CA GLY A 159 22.99 14.85 -8.02
C GLY A 159 22.69 13.49 -8.63
N THR A 160 21.44 13.31 -9.06
CA THR A 160 20.99 12.10 -9.77
C THR A 160 20.16 12.45 -10.99
N ASP A 161 20.25 11.59 -11.99
CA ASP A 161 19.43 11.65 -13.19
C ASP A 161 18.31 10.63 -13.09
N ILE A 162 17.09 11.07 -13.37
CA ILE A 162 15.88 10.25 -13.29
C ILE A 162 15.24 10.22 -14.66
N GLN A 163 15.07 9.01 -15.17
CA GLN A 163 14.29 8.76 -16.38
C GLN A 163 13.27 7.67 -16.06
N ILE A 164 11.99 8.05 -16.03
CA ILE A 164 10.93 7.09 -15.74
C ILE A 164 10.56 6.33 -17.02
N ASN A 165 10.54 5.00 -16.89
CA ASN A 165 10.00 4.10 -17.88
C ASN A 165 8.76 3.44 -17.30
N ASN A 166 7.58 3.81 -17.81
CA ASN A 166 6.34 3.18 -17.38
C ASN A 166 6.24 1.77 -17.95
N VAL A 167 5.96 0.81 -17.08
CA VAL A 167 5.57 -0.54 -17.47
C VAL A 167 4.07 -0.64 -17.33
N LEU A 168 3.38 -0.90 -18.44
CA LEU A 168 1.93 -1.10 -18.47
C LEU A 168 1.61 -2.59 -18.35
N GLY A 169 0.49 -2.91 -17.73
CA GLY A 169 0.01 -4.28 -17.63
C GLY A 169 -0.86 -4.52 -16.41
N ALA A 170 -1.34 -5.75 -16.32
CA ALA A 170 -2.08 -6.25 -15.18
C ALA A 170 -1.35 -7.47 -14.59
N THR A 171 -1.24 -7.53 -13.28
CA THR A 171 -0.54 -8.61 -12.57
C THR A 171 -1.33 -9.03 -11.33
N PRO A 172 -1.47 -10.34 -11.06
CA PRO A 172 -2.02 -10.81 -9.81
C PRO A 172 -1.13 -10.38 -8.63
N GLY A 173 -1.76 -9.80 -7.61
CA GLY A 173 -1.06 -9.31 -6.43
C GLY A 173 -2.01 -9.03 -5.29
N GLY A 174 -1.65 -8.10 -4.41
CA GLY A 174 -2.47 -7.71 -3.29
C GLY A 174 -1.80 -6.71 -2.37
N LEU A 175 -2.44 -6.49 -1.22
CA LEU A 175 -1.87 -5.76 -0.11
C LEU A 175 -1.76 -6.71 1.10
N PHE A 176 -0.70 -6.51 1.87
CA PHE A 176 -0.40 -7.27 3.08
C PHE A 176 0.00 -6.31 4.19
N LEU A 177 -0.57 -6.47 5.38
CA LEU A 177 -0.23 -5.68 6.55
C LEU A 177 0.35 -6.60 7.63
N SER A 178 1.55 -6.30 8.09
CA SER A 178 2.19 -7.03 9.19
C SER A 178 2.94 -6.07 10.09
N SER A 179 2.71 -6.16 11.40
CA SER A 179 3.41 -5.35 12.41
C SER A 179 3.38 -3.84 12.15
N GLY A 180 2.27 -3.33 11.58
CA GLY A 180 2.12 -1.92 11.22
C GLY A 180 2.86 -1.49 9.95
N GLN A 181 3.42 -2.44 9.19
CA GLN A 181 4.06 -2.20 7.90
C GLN A 181 3.15 -2.68 6.76
N LEU A 182 3.01 -1.85 5.74
CA LEU A 182 2.34 -2.20 4.50
C LEU A 182 3.34 -2.79 3.52
N TYR A 183 2.92 -3.86 2.84
CA TYR A 183 3.61 -4.44 1.72
C TYR A 183 2.67 -4.50 0.51
N ILE A 184 3.19 -4.09 -0.65
CA ILE A 184 2.58 -4.40 -1.93
C ILE A 184 3.13 -5.76 -2.33
N VAL A 185 2.26 -6.71 -2.63
CA VAL A 185 2.67 -8.10 -2.89
C VAL A 185 2.29 -8.54 -4.30
N THR A 186 3.15 -9.35 -4.92
CA THR A 186 2.95 -9.93 -6.26
C THR A 186 2.91 -11.44 -6.14
N ALA A 187 1.99 -12.10 -6.83
CA ALA A 187 1.89 -13.56 -6.77
C ALA A 187 3.13 -14.23 -7.39
N GLU A 188 3.65 -15.27 -6.75
CA GLU A 188 4.72 -16.08 -7.32
C GLU A 188 4.19 -16.98 -8.44
N GLY A 189 4.54 -16.68 -9.69
CA GLY A 189 4.05 -17.42 -10.85
C GLY A 189 2.52 -17.39 -10.92
N SER A 190 1.89 -18.57 -10.84
CA SER A 190 0.43 -18.71 -10.81
C SER A 190 -0.12 -18.97 -9.40
N SER A 191 0.71 -18.82 -8.35
CA SER A 191 0.30 -19.11 -6.98
C SER A 191 -0.86 -18.22 -6.52
N THR A 192 -1.76 -18.80 -5.74
CA THR A 192 -2.87 -18.09 -5.11
C THR A 192 -2.61 -17.74 -3.65
N SER A 193 -1.54 -18.27 -3.07
CA SER A 193 -1.23 -18.19 -1.63
C SER A 193 0.24 -17.89 -1.33
N THR A 194 1.10 -17.74 -2.33
CA THR A 194 2.51 -17.38 -2.17
C THR A 194 2.81 -16.11 -2.94
N PHE A 195 3.48 -15.16 -2.29
CA PHE A 195 3.75 -13.85 -2.85
C PHE A 195 5.15 -13.34 -2.53
N ASP A 196 5.73 -12.59 -3.46
CA ASP A 196 6.88 -11.73 -3.21
C ASP A 196 6.40 -10.36 -2.73
N ALA A 197 7.06 -9.79 -1.72
CA ALA A 197 6.76 -8.47 -1.18
C ALA A 197 7.70 -7.38 -1.69
N SER A 198 7.16 -6.17 -1.81
CA SER A 198 7.93 -4.93 -1.89
C SER A 198 8.76 -4.70 -0.61
N ALA A 199 9.59 -3.65 -0.63
CA ALA A 199 10.10 -3.07 0.61
C ALA A 199 8.93 -2.67 1.54
N PRO A 200 9.12 -2.73 2.87
CA PRO A 200 8.09 -2.36 3.84
C PRO A 200 7.84 -0.86 3.84
N LEU A 201 6.58 -0.46 3.84
CA LEU A 201 6.16 0.93 3.98
C LEU A 201 5.55 1.16 5.37
N THR A 202 5.81 2.32 5.97
CA THR A 202 5.35 2.69 7.32
C THR A 202 4.41 3.89 7.28
N HIS A 203 3.38 3.87 8.12
CA HIS A 203 2.42 4.98 8.24
C HIS A 203 3.01 6.19 9.01
#